data_AF-A0A7H1DWS3-F1
#
_entry.id   AF-A0A7H1DWS3-F1
#
_cell.length_a   1.000
_cell.length_b   1.000
_cell.length_c   1.000
_cell.angle_alpha   90.00
_cell.angle_beta   90.00
_cell.angle_gamma   90.00
#
_symmetry.space_group_name_H-M   'P 1'
#
loop_
_entity.id
_entity.type
_entity.pdbx_description
1 polymer ?
#
loop_
_entity_poly.entity_id
_entity_poly.type
_entity_poly.pdbx_seq_one_letter_code
_entity_poly.pdbx_strand_id
1 'polypeptide(L)'
;MKKIIALFIFVILAACNTQKKYSDFDYSYSRSGGYAPIYENLLIKGNNAHYSLEAQGKKFKKDFKITSEERKKIENALSQNNFRMIREDYQKVYDNISTSINVKIGKQSGSKSDASMIMEGDKNRWNNITSVFQEIIKNKINATS
;
A
#
# COMPACT_ATOMS: atom_id res chain seq x y z
N MET A 1 -18.52 -2.68 38.84
CA MET A 1 -17.24 -1.95 38.65
C MET A 1 -16.14 -2.81 38.02
N LYS A 2 -15.68 -3.94 38.61
CA LYS A 2 -14.64 -4.80 38.02
C LYS A 2 -14.95 -5.31 36.60
N LYS A 3 -16.22 -5.68 36.32
CA LYS A 3 -16.68 -6.13 35.00
C LYS A 3 -16.67 -5.03 33.92
N ILE A 4 -16.88 -3.77 34.33
CA ILE A 4 -16.88 -2.60 33.43
C ILE A 4 -15.43 -2.22 33.07
N ILE A 5 -14.52 -2.25 34.05
CA ILE A 5 -13.08 -2.01 33.82
C ILE A 5 -12.50 -3.05 32.86
N ALA A 6 -12.86 -4.34 33.04
CA ALA A 6 -12.45 -5.39 32.12
C ALA A 6 -12.96 -5.14 30.68
N LEU A 7 -14.21 -4.70 30.54
CA LEU A 7 -14.80 -4.36 29.23
C LEU A 7 -14.05 -3.21 28.54
N PHE A 8 -13.70 -2.16 29.28
CA PHE A 8 -12.89 -1.05 28.73
C PHE A 8 -11.50 -1.52 28.27
N ILE A 9 -10.83 -2.38 29.04
CA ILE A 9 -9.52 -2.95 28.68
C ILE A 9 -9.61 -3.75 27.37
N PHE A 10 -10.66 -4.58 27.21
CA PHE A 10 -10.87 -5.36 25.99
C PHE A 10 -11.13 -4.48 24.76
N VAL A 11 -11.90 -3.40 24.90
CA VAL A 11 -12.18 -2.46 23.81
C VAL A 11 -10.91 -1.72 23.37
N ILE A 12 -10.06 -1.30 24.31
CA ILE A 12 -8.79 -0.64 24.02
C ILE A 12 -7.82 -1.58 23.27
N LEU A 13 -7.73 -2.85 23.69
CA LEU A 13 -6.89 -3.86 23.04
C LEU A 13 -7.37 -4.19 21.62
N ALA A 14 -8.68 -4.30 21.40
CA ALA A 14 -9.25 -4.54 20.07
C ALA A 14 -9.06 -3.35 19.12
N ALA A 15 -9.20 -2.12 19.61
CA ALA A 15 -8.94 -0.91 18.84
C ALA A 15 -7.46 -0.77 18.44
N CYS A 16 -6.54 -1.05 19.37
CA CYS A 16 -5.09 -1.06 19.08
C CYS A 16 -4.72 -2.07 18.00
N ASN A 17 -5.28 -3.28 18.04
CA ASN A 17 -4.99 -4.32 17.05
C ASN A 17 -5.47 -3.95 15.64
N THR A 18 -6.58 -3.22 15.54
CA THR A 18 -7.12 -2.79 14.23
C THR A 18 -6.23 -1.70 13.61
N GLN A 19 -5.74 -0.75 14.41
CA GLN A 19 -4.81 0.29 13.95
C GLN A 19 -3.41 -0.26 13.63
N LYS A 20 -2.91 -1.23 14.41
CA LYS A 20 -1.57 -1.82 14.22
C LYS A 20 -1.37 -2.34 12.80
N LYS A 21 -2.41 -2.91 12.19
CA LYS A 21 -2.35 -3.43 10.82
C LYS A 21 -2.02 -2.36 9.75
N TYR A 22 -2.43 -1.12 9.97
CA TYR A 22 -2.18 0.01 9.06
C TYR A 22 -0.83 0.70 9.30
N SER A 23 -0.14 0.37 10.39
CA SER A 23 1.17 0.96 10.73
C SER A 23 2.31 -0.06 10.75
N ASP A 24 2.04 -1.34 10.98
CA ASP A 24 3.02 -2.43 11.03
C ASP A 24 3.03 -3.23 9.72
N PHE A 25 3.66 -2.64 8.70
CA PHE A 25 3.89 -3.26 7.40
C PHE A 25 5.36 -3.13 7.00
N ASP A 26 5.80 -3.98 6.08
CA ASP A 26 7.12 -3.91 5.44
C ASP A 26 7.04 -3.10 4.14
N TYR A 27 5.98 -3.31 3.36
CA TYR A 27 5.69 -2.62 2.11
C TYR A 27 4.23 -2.17 2.08
N SER A 28 3.95 -0.98 1.55
CA SER A 28 2.60 -0.57 1.19
C SER A 28 2.52 -0.02 -0.21
N TYR A 29 1.40 -0.28 -0.86
CA TYR A 29 0.94 0.35 -2.08
C TYR A 29 -0.43 0.96 -1.81
N SER A 30 -0.59 2.24 -2.12
CA SER A 30 -1.84 2.95 -1.89
C SER A 30 -2.19 3.76 -3.12
N ARG A 31 -3.47 3.77 -3.53
CA ARG A 31 -3.99 4.74 -4.48
C ARG A 31 -5.12 5.52 -3.86
N SER A 32 -5.06 6.84 -3.98
CA SER A 32 -6.10 7.71 -3.43
C SER A 32 -6.25 9.03 -4.16
N GLY A 33 -7.44 9.61 -4.06
CA GLY A 33 -7.81 10.86 -4.71
C GLY A 33 -8.83 10.62 -5.81
N GLY A 34 -8.93 11.57 -6.75
CA GLY A 34 -10.00 11.60 -7.74
C GLY A 34 -11.18 12.46 -7.31
N TYR A 35 -11.87 13.05 -8.28
CA TYR A 35 -13.14 13.77 -8.07
C TYR A 35 -14.23 12.87 -7.45
N ALA A 36 -14.27 11.60 -7.86
CA ALA A 36 -15.00 10.53 -7.18
C ALA A 36 -13.98 9.69 -6.41
N PRO A 37 -13.72 9.99 -5.11
CA PRO A 37 -12.53 9.49 -4.45
C PRO A 37 -12.49 7.96 -4.38
N ILE A 38 -11.31 7.42 -4.63
CA ILE A 38 -11.00 6.02 -4.34
C ILE A 38 -9.98 5.96 -3.20
N TYR A 39 -9.99 4.85 -2.46
CA TYR A 39 -8.97 4.51 -1.47
C TYR A 39 -8.64 3.03 -1.62
N GLU A 40 -7.63 2.73 -2.42
CA GLU A 40 -7.10 1.38 -2.63
C GLU A 40 -5.82 1.24 -1.81
N ASN A 41 -5.70 0.18 -1.03
CA ASN A 41 -4.51 -0.08 -0.22
C ASN A 41 -4.16 -1.55 -0.26
N LEU A 42 -2.87 -1.83 -0.39
CA LEU A 42 -2.23 -3.12 -0.18
C LEU A 42 -1.12 -2.95 0.84
N LEU A 43 -1.24 -3.62 1.98
CA LEU A 43 -0.29 -3.61 3.08
C LEU A 43 0.32 -5.00 3.22
N ILE A 44 1.65 -5.12 3.21
CA ILE A 44 2.35 -6.41 3.23
C ILE A 44 3.28 -6.44 4.44
N LYS A 45 3.18 -7.50 5.26
CA LYS A 45 4.06 -7.80 6.40
C LYS A 45 4.55 -9.24 6.32
N GLY A 46 5.85 -9.44 6.09
CA GLY A 46 6.39 -10.73 5.70
C GLY A 46 5.69 -11.24 4.44
N ASN A 47 5.00 -12.38 4.54
CA ASN A 47 4.20 -12.96 3.47
C ASN A 47 2.69 -12.72 3.63
N ASN A 48 2.26 -12.05 4.71
CA ASN A 48 0.86 -11.72 4.92
C ASN A 48 0.55 -10.39 4.25
N ALA A 49 -0.60 -10.31 3.59
CA ALA A 49 -1.06 -9.12 2.92
C ALA A 49 -2.52 -8.79 3.27
N HIS A 50 -2.79 -7.50 3.38
CA HIS A 50 -4.12 -6.95 3.52
C HIS A 50 -4.41 -6.01 2.36
N TYR A 51 -5.48 -6.30 1.65
CA TYR A 51 -6.03 -5.42 0.64
C TYR A 51 -7.33 -4.78 1.11
N SER A 52 -7.52 -3.51 0.80
CA SER A 52 -8.76 -2.79 1.01
C SER A 52 -9.02 -1.81 -0.12
N LEU A 53 -10.26 -1.74 -0.58
CA LEU A 53 -10.73 -0.79 -1.58
C LEU A 53 -12.00 -0.12 -1.08
N GLU A 54 -12.03 1.21 -1.09
CA GLU A 54 -13.23 2.01 -0.95
C GLU A 54 -13.41 2.88 -2.20
N ALA A 55 -14.49 2.65 -2.94
CA ALA A 55 -14.78 3.39 -4.17
C ALA A 55 -16.29 3.37 -4.43
N GLN A 56 -16.85 4.51 -4.87
CA GLN A 56 -18.27 4.61 -5.27
C GLN A 56 -19.25 4.10 -4.18
N GLY A 57 -18.96 4.40 -2.91
CA GLY A 57 -19.77 3.95 -1.77
C GLY A 57 -19.66 2.45 -1.43
N LYS A 58 -18.84 1.68 -2.17
CA LYS A 58 -18.57 0.27 -1.89
C LYS A 58 -17.26 0.12 -1.14
N LYS A 59 -17.23 -0.78 -0.17
CA LYS A 59 -16.04 -1.16 0.59
C LYS A 59 -15.77 -2.65 0.39
N PHE A 60 -14.53 -2.98 0.06
CA PHE A 60 -14.05 -4.35 -0.09
C PHE A 60 -12.76 -4.51 0.69
N LYS A 61 -12.61 -5.63 1.41
CA LYS A 61 -11.40 -5.95 2.16
C LYS A 61 -11.09 -7.43 2.01
N LYS A 62 -9.82 -7.77 1.84
CA LYS A 62 -9.38 -9.16 1.73
C LYS A 62 -8.00 -9.34 2.35
N ASP A 63 -7.87 -10.37 3.17
CA ASP A 63 -6.59 -10.85 3.64
C ASP A 63 -6.14 -12.03 2.78
N PHE A 64 -4.86 -12.06 2.44
CA PHE A 64 -4.26 -13.16 1.68
C PHE A 64 -2.77 -13.31 1.98
N LYS A 65 -2.18 -14.39 1.48
CA LYS A 65 -0.73 -14.58 1.50
C LYS A 65 -0.13 -14.34 0.13
N ILE A 66 1.01 -13.66 0.11
CA ILE A 66 1.90 -13.63 -1.04
C ILE A 66 2.94 -14.74 -0.90
N THR A 67 3.39 -15.25 -2.03
CA THR A 67 4.50 -16.21 -2.11
C THR A 67 5.83 -15.52 -1.87
N SER A 68 6.86 -16.29 -1.51
CA SER A 68 8.22 -15.78 -1.41
C SER A 68 8.71 -15.20 -2.75
N GLU A 69 8.32 -15.81 -3.88
CA GLU A 69 8.62 -15.33 -5.22
C GLU A 69 7.96 -13.97 -5.51
N GLU A 70 6.69 -13.77 -5.16
CA GLU A 70 6.00 -12.47 -5.28
C GLU A 70 6.70 -11.40 -4.43
N ARG A 71 7.11 -11.76 -3.20
CA ARG A 71 7.88 -10.85 -2.32
C ARG A 71 9.24 -10.49 -2.93
N LYS A 72 9.95 -11.47 -3.50
CA LYS A 72 11.23 -11.25 -4.19
C LYS A 72 11.07 -10.38 -5.44
N LYS A 73 9.97 -10.52 -6.18
CA LYS A 73 9.65 -9.62 -7.31
C LYS A 73 9.55 -8.16 -6.86
N ILE A 74 8.90 -7.88 -5.72
CA ILE A 74 8.86 -6.52 -5.15
C ILE A 74 10.28 -6.01 -4.85
N GLU A 75 11.09 -6.80 -4.14
CA GLU A 75 12.46 -6.43 -3.76
C GLU A 75 13.35 -6.17 -4.98
N ASN A 76 13.23 -7.01 -6.00
CA ASN A 76 13.93 -6.85 -7.28
C ASN A 76 13.49 -5.58 -8.01
N ALA A 77 12.18 -5.32 -8.11
CA ALA A 77 11.67 -4.13 -8.77
C ALA A 77 12.15 -2.85 -8.07
N LEU A 78 12.10 -2.81 -6.74
CA LEU A 78 12.58 -1.67 -5.96
C LEU A 78 14.08 -1.41 -6.17
N SER A 79 14.89 -2.46 -6.16
CA SER A 79 16.35 -2.36 -6.29
C SER A 79 16.79 -2.02 -7.71
N GLN A 80 16.29 -2.73 -8.72
CA GLN A 80 16.65 -2.53 -10.13
C GLN A 80 16.24 -1.15 -10.65
N ASN A 81 15.15 -0.59 -10.12
CA ASN A 81 14.67 0.74 -10.52
C ASN A 81 15.18 1.87 -9.60
N ASN A 82 16.09 1.58 -8.67
CA ASN A 82 16.66 2.53 -7.71
C ASN A 82 15.58 3.38 -7.02
N PHE A 83 14.59 2.72 -6.39
CA PHE A 83 13.39 3.35 -5.83
C PHE A 83 13.65 4.63 -5.03
N ARG A 84 14.64 4.63 -4.13
CA ARG A 84 14.99 5.80 -3.31
C ARG A 84 15.37 7.04 -4.12
N MET A 85 15.89 6.82 -5.34
CA MET A 85 16.37 7.84 -6.27
C MET A 85 15.32 8.27 -7.29
N ILE A 86 14.08 7.77 -7.21
CA ILE A 86 12.97 8.31 -8.01
C ILE A 86 12.69 9.73 -7.52
N ARG A 87 12.58 10.67 -8.46
CA ARG A 87 12.30 12.07 -8.18
C ARG A 87 10.85 12.40 -8.49
N GLU A 88 10.28 13.21 -7.62
CA GLU A 88 8.94 13.78 -7.75
C GLU A 88 9.09 15.19 -8.34
N ASP A 89 8.15 15.61 -9.19
CA ASP A 89 8.21 16.89 -9.92
C ASP A 89 7.66 18.06 -9.07
N TYR A 90 7.00 17.77 -7.94
CA TYR A 90 6.36 18.75 -7.06
C TYR A 90 5.29 19.60 -7.76
N GLN A 91 4.81 19.19 -8.93
CA GLN A 91 3.75 19.86 -9.65
C GLN A 91 2.43 19.73 -8.87
N LYS A 92 1.71 20.84 -8.73
CA LYS A 92 0.36 20.82 -8.14
C LYS A 92 -0.60 20.14 -9.12
N VAL A 93 -1.19 19.03 -8.69
CA VAL A 93 -2.23 18.32 -9.43
C VAL A 93 -3.46 18.18 -8.52
N TYR A 94 -4.60 18.66 -9.00
CA TYR A 94 -5.86 18.60 -8.27
C TYR A 94 -6.73 17.46 -8.78
N ASP A 95 -7.51 16.86 -7.89
CA ASP A 95 -8.47 15.79 -8.18
C ASP A 95 -7.88 14.58 -8.95
N ASN A 96 -6.57 14.37 -8.86
CA ASN A 96 -5.90 13.23 -9.45
C ASN A 96 -5.91 12.02 -8.50
N ILE A 97 -6.02 10.83 -9.08
CA ILE A 97 -5.75 9.59 -8.35
C ILE A 97 -4.24 9.43 -8.33
N SER A 98 -3.66 9.56 -7.14
CA SER A 98 -2.24 9.35 -6.91
C SER A 98 -1.96 7.95 -6.40
N THR A 99 -0.78 7.43 -6.71
CA THR A 99 -0.19 6.21 -6.17
C THR A 99 0.93 6.59 -5.20
N SER A 100 0.99 5.91 -4.06
CA SER A 100 2.06 6.04 -3.08
C SER A 100 2.60 4.67 -2.70
N ILE A 101 3.93 4.57 -2.61
CA ILE A 101 4.62 3.37 -2.16
C ILE A 101 5.46 3.74 -0.94
N ASN A 102 5.34 2.93 0.12
CA ASN A 102 6.17 3.05 1.32
C ASN A 102 6.89 1.72 1.59
N VAL A 103 8.19 1.80 1.77
CA VAL A 103 9.07 0.67 2.05
C VAL A 103 9.72 0.92 3.40
N LYS A 104 9.44 0.06 4.39
CA LYS A 104 9.96 0.22 5.76
C LYS A 104 11.19 -0.63 6.06
N ILE A 105 11.53 -1.57 5.18
CA ILE A 105 12.62 -2.52 5.38
C ILE A 105 13.63 -2.51 4.23
N GLY A 106 14.84 -3.00 4.52
CA GLY A 106 15.89 -3.19 3.51
C GLY A 106 16.53 -1.89 2.99
N LYS A 107 17.41 -2.04 2.00
CA LYS A 107 18.22 -0.93 1.44
C LYS A 107 17.39 0.10 0.67
N GLN A 108 16.20 -0.29 0.20
CA GLN A 108 15.29 0.57 -0.54
C GLN A 108 14.22 1.20 0.36
N SER A 109 14.43 1.24 1.68
CA SER A 109 13.51 1.92 2.59
C SER A 109 13.32 3.39 2.21
N GLY A 110 12.09 3.87 2.26
CA GLY A 110 11.70 5.20 1.83
C GLY A 110 10.25 5.27 1.35
N SER A 111 9.80 6.47 1.02
CA SER A 111 8.46 6.72 0.47
C SER A 111 8.57 7.50 -0.82
N LYS A 112 7.73 7.15 -1.80
CA LYS A 112 7.58 7.88 -3.06
C LYS A 112 6.11 7.94 -3.47
N SER A 113 5.73 9.02 -4.14
CA SER A 113 4.38 9.24 -4.62
C SER A 113 4.37 9.97 -5.95
N ASP A 114 3.40 9.65 -6.81
CA ASP A 114 3.12 10.43 -8.02
C ASP A 114 2.06 11.53 -7.80
N ALA A 115 1.69 11.80 -6.54
CA ALA A 115 0.74 12.87 -6.19
C ALA A 115 1.19 14.25 -6.68
N SER A 116 2.50 14.45 -6.84
CA SER A 116 3.08 15.66 -7.40
C SER A 116 3.80 15.43 -8.72
N MET A 117 3.36 14.42 -9.47
CA MET A 117 3.98 13.85 -10.66
C MET A 117 5.37 13.24 -10.38
N ILE A 118 5.76 12.31 -11.25
CA ILE A 118 7.12 11.77 -11.28
C ILE A 118 7.88 12.48 -12.40
N MET A 119 9.12 12.87 -12.12
CA MET A 119 10.02 13.47 -13.11
C MET A 119 10.11 12.58 -14.35
N GLU A 120 10.10 13.18 -15.54
CA GLU A 120 10.04 12.45 -16.82
C GLU A 120 11.06 11.30 -16.92
N GLY A 121 12.32 11.56 -16.55
CA GLY A 121 13.39 10.55 -16.60
C GLY A 121 13.23 9.37 -15.63
N ASP A 122 12.29 9.47 -14.68
CA ASP A 122 12.06 8.46 -13.64
C ASP A 122 10.70 7.75 -13.82
N LYS A 123 9.85 8.18 -14.78
CA LYS A 123 8.52 7.60 -15.01
C LYS A 123 8.55 6.12 -15.31
N ASN A 124 9.45 5.66 -16.19
CA ASN A 124 9.56 4.22 -16.51
C ASN A 124 9.94 3.41 -15.26
N ARG A 125 10.86 3.92 -14.44
CA ARG A 125 11.28 3.28 -13.20
C ARG A 125 10.14 3.21 -12.19
N TRP A 126 9.37 4.28 -12.05
CA TRP A 126 8.16 4.32 -11.23
C TRP A 126 7.12 3.30 -11.70
N ASN A 127 6.80 3.31 -13.00
CA ASN A 127 5.80 2.43 -13.59
C ASN A 127 6.15 0.95 -13.43
N ASN A 128 7.43 0.58 -13.61
CA ASN A 128 7.90 -0.79 -13.38
C ASN A 128 7.70 -1.25 -11.93
N ILE A 129 7.85 -0.35 -10.96
CA ILE A 129 7.63 -0.67 -9.55
C ILE A 129 6.14 -0.81 -9.28
N THR A 130 5.33 0.17 -9.68
CA THR A 130 3.88 0.17 -9.39
C THR A 130 3.16 -0.99 -10.07
N SER A 131 3.60 -1.40 -11.27
CA SER A 131 3.01 -2.54 -11.99
C SER A 131 3.14 -3.86 -11.24
N VAL A 132 4.22 -4.08 -10.49
CA VAL A 132 4.42 -5.30 -9.70
C VAL A 132 3.38 -5.40 -8.57
N PHE A 133 3.10 -4.29 -7.88
CA PHE A 133 2.06 -4.27 -6.85
C PHE A 133 0.67 -4.48 -7.46
N GLN A 134 0.39 -3.85 -8.60
CA GLN A 134 -0.86 -4.01 -9.33
C GLN A 134 -1.06 -5.45 -9.84
N GLU A 135 -0.01 -6.12 -10.30
CA GLU A 135 -0.04 -7.53 -10.70
C GLU A 135 -0.43 -8.42 -9.51
N ILE A 136 0.16 -8.19 -8.33
CA ILE A 136 -0.17 -8.94 -7.11
C ILE A 136 -1.65 -8.74 -6.75
N ILE A 137 -2.14 -7.50 -6.76
CA ILE A 137 -3.56 -7.20 -6.49
C ILE A 137 -4.45 -7.93 -7.50
N LYS A 138 -4.19 -7.75 -8.79
CA LYS A 138 -4.96 -8.37 -9.87
C LYS A 138 -5.03 -9.89 -9.69
N ASN A 139 -3.89 -10.54 -9.45
CA ASN A 139 -3.82 -11.99 -9.31
C ASN A 139 -4.54 -12.51 -8.06
N LYS A 140 -4.52 -11.77 -6.94
CA LYS A 140 -5.10 -12.25 -5.67
C LYS A 140 -6.55 -11.86 -5.48
N ILE A 141 -7.00 -10.78 -6.12
CA ILE A 141 -8.38 -10.31 -6.03
C ILE A 141 -9.23 -10.93 -7.15
N ASN A 142 -8.75 -10.90 -8.40
CA ASN A 142 -9.54 -11.39 -9.54
C ASN A 142 -9.56 -12.92 -9.65
N ALA A 143 -8.57 -13.64 -9.12
CA ALA A 143 -8.61 -15.12 -9.09
C ALA A 143 -9.68 -15.70 -8.14
N THR A 144 -10.49 -14.85 -7.51
CA THR A 144 -11.62 -15.20 -6.64
C THR A 144 -12.94 -14.59 -7.10
N SER A 145 -12.99 -14.04 -8.32
CA SER A 145 -14.22 -13.60 -8.98
C SER A 145 -14.70 -14.65 -9.98
#